data_AF-A0A2T3GQZ2-F1
#
_entry.id   AF-A0A2T3GQZ2-F1
#
_cell.length_a   1.000
_cell.length_b   1.000
_cell.length_c   1.000
_cell.angle_alpha   90.00
_cell.angle_beta   90.00
_cell.angle_gamma   90.00
#
_symmetry.space_group_name_H-M   'P 1'
#
loop_
_entity.id
_entity.type
_entity.pdbx_description
1 polymer ?
#
loop_
_entity_poly.entity_id
_entity_poly.type
_entity_poly.pdbx_seq_one_letter_code
_entity_poly.pdbx_strand_id
1 'polypeptide(L)'
;MTFRLLLAGFAVSLSLAGCATKPGGDASLKTSFAAEEPHRKPLKASDPVDMEPTKWAGAELETRETGDTGGPHHLVGRTLEVSSLHDLKLDDREVILSFDDGPAPGKTERILSTLDKFGVKATFMMVGEMAEAHPATARKVLADGDTIGSHTFRHPDLDKMSFDMAMAEITRGEHAVAKVIGTDVSFFRFPYLADSKRLRTAVAMRDLVIMDVDIDSKDYFNSSPSAVVTRTMNQLHQRGRGIILMHDIHQRTATMLPTLLTRLEREGYKVVTLKYKGTSAPATNLIAQASARVVR
;
A
#
# COMPACT_ATOMS: atom_id res chain seq x y z
N MET A 1 -73.79 -15.90 -8.43
CA MET A 1 -74.22 -16.28 -9.79
C MET A 1 -73.30 -15.52 -10.76
N THR A 2 -72.33 -16.19 -11.39
CA THR A 2 -72.39 -16.87 -12.73
C THR A 2 -72.42 -15.86 -13.90
N PHE A 3 -71.64 -15.99 -14.99
CA PHE A 3 -70.81 -17.12 -15.48
C PHE A 3 -69.57 -16.67 -16.32
N ARG A 4 -68.86 -17.64 -16.93
CA ARG A 4 -67.57 -17.54 -17.68
C ARG A 4 -67.70 -17.27 -19.19
N LEU A 5 -66.58 -16.90 -19.83
CA LEU A 5 -66.04 -17.34 -21.15
C LEU A 5 -64.59 -16.77 -21.29
N LEU A 6 -63.60 -17.22 -22.11
CA LEU A 6 -63.33 -18.40 -22.98
C LEU A 6 -62.20 -19.26 -22.31
N LEU A 7 -61.28 -20.10 -22.85
CA LEU A 7 -60.72 -20.51 -24.17
C LEU A 7 -59.80 -19.47 -24.88
N ALA A 8 -58.73 -19.79 -25.63
CA ALA A 8 -57.88 -20.98 -25.86
C ALA A 8 -56.45 -20.49 -26.26
N GLY A 9 -55.33 -21.23 -26.35
CA GLY A 9 -55.01 -22.65 -26.53
C GLY A 9 -54.15 -22.83 -27.80
N PHE A 10 -52.90 -23.33 -27.70
CA PHE A 10 -51.93 -23.36 -28.81
C PHE A 10 -51.02 -24.60 -28.76
N ALA A 11 -50.70 -25.23 -29.90
CA ALA A 11 -49.85 -26.44 -29.96
C ALA A 11 -49.09 -26.64 -31.30
N VAL A 12 -47.75 -26.73 -31.19
CA VAL A 12 -46.77 -27.62 -31.88
C VAL A 12 -46.96 -28.05 -33.35
N SER A 13 -45.95 -27.76 -34.22
CA SER A 13 -45.25 -28.65 -35.19
C SER A 13 -44.73 -27.89 -36.45
N LEU A 14 -43.96 -28.49 -37.38
CA LEU A 14 -42.57 -29.00 -37.31
C LEU A 14 -42.01 -29.15 -38.76
N SER A 15 -40.68 -29.06 -38.98
CA SER A 15 -39.97 -29.47 -40.24
C SER A 15 -40.27 -28.62 -41.51
N LEU A 16 -39.67 -28.76 -42.72
CA LEU A 16 -38.35 -29.10 -43.34
C LEU A 16 -38.48 -28.70 -44.85
N ALA A 17 -37.51 -28.50 -45.76
CA ALA A 17 -36.03 -28.41 -45.80
C ALA A 17 -35.60 -27.81 -47.19
N GLY A 18 -34.31 -27.55 -47.44
CA GLY A 18 -33.80 -27.12 -48.77
C GLY A 18 -32.25 -27.12 -48.88
N CYS A 19 -31.69 -27.33 -50.08
CA CYS A 19 -30.27 -27.64 -50.30
C CYS A 19 -29.58 -26.72 -51.32
N ALA A 20 -28.28 -26.42 -51.14
CA ALA A 20 -27.41 -25.87 -52.20
C ALA A 20 -25.91 -26.22 -52.01
N THR A 21 -25.24 -26.36 -53.16
CA THR A 21 -23.89 -26.85 -53.51
C THR A 21 -22.64 -26.18 -52.89
N LYS A 22 -21.52 -26.94 -52.84
CA LYS A 22 -20.14 -26.42 -52.73
C LYS A 22 -19.63 -25.84 -54.07
N PRO A 23 -18.57 -25.00 -54.04
CA PRO A 23 -17.26 -25.45 -54.54
C PRO A 23 -16.16 -25.36 -53.46
N GLY A 24 -14.91 -25.71 -53.81
CA GLY A 24 -13.74 -25.60 -52.92
C GLY A 24 -12.55 -24.90 -53.58
N GLY A 25 -11.55 -24.53 -52.79
CA GLY A 25 -10.29 -23.97 -53.24
C GLY A 25 -9.30 -23.86 -52.08
N ASP A 26 -8.08 -24.36 -52.27
CA ASP A 26 -6.99 -24.26 -51.30
C ASP A 26 -6.39 -22.86 -51.28
N ALA A 27 -6.36 -22.21 -50.11
CA ALA A 27 -5.34 -21.20 -49.80
C ALA A 27 -5.26 -20.88 -48.29
N SER A 28 -4.01 -20.62 -47.87
CA SER A 28 -3.62 -19.71 -46.78
C SER A 28 -3.50 -20.25 -45.33
N LEU A 29 -2.30 -19.99 -44.79
CA LEU A 29 -1.92 -19.93 -43.38
C LEU A 29 -2.06 -21.19 -42.51
N LYS A 30 -0.95 -21.92 -42.40
CA LYS A 30 -0.64 -22.79 -41.26
C LYS A 30 -0.73 -21.95 -39.96
N THR A 31 -1.65 -22.27 -39.07
CA THR A 31 -1.62 -21.74 -37.70
C THR A 31 -0.48 -22.40 -36.93
N SER A 32 0.38 -21.59 -36.31
CA SER A 32 1.42 -22.07 -35.42
C SER A 32 0.78 -22.79 -34.22
N PHE A 33 1.26 -23.99 -33.89
CA PHE A 33 0.99 -24.58 -32.58
C PHE A 33 1.61 -23.67 -31.51
N ALA A 34 0.77 -22.95 -30.76
CA ALA A 34 1.17 -22.47 -29.45
C ALA A 34 1.26 -23.70 -28.54
N ALA A 35 2.39 -23.85 -27.83
CA ALA A 35 2.51 -24.90 -26.83
C ALA A 35 1.53 -24.61 -25.69
N GLU A 36 0.75 -25.62 -25.28
CA GLU A 36 -0.17 -25.50 -24.15
C GLU A 36 0.63 -25.41 -22.85
N GLU A 37 0.69 -24.22 -22.24
CA GLU A 37 1.24 -24.01 -20.90
C GLU A 37 0.58 -25.00 -19.93
N PRO A 38 1.35 -25.81 -19.18
CA PRO A 38 0.80 -26.91 -18.40
C PRO A 38 -0.15 -26.37 -17.33
N HIS A 39 -1.44 -26.76 -17.44
CA HIS A 39 -2.55 -26.31 -16.60
C HIS A 39 -2.25 -26.40 -15.09
N ARG A 40 -1.69 -25.31 -14.52
CA ARG A 40 -1.45 -25.21 -13.08
C ARG A 40 -2.79 -25.06 -12.37
N LYS A 41 -3.00 -25.84 -11.31
CA LYS A 41 -4.17 -25.68 -10.44
C LYS A 41 -4.16 -24.26 -9.84
N PRO A 42 -5.32 -23.61 -9.67
CA PRO A 42 -5.39 -22.37 -8.90
C PRO A 42 -4.85 -22.59 -7.49
N LEU A 43 -3.82 -21.84 -7.12
CA LEU A 43 -3.28 -21.86 -5.76
C LEU A 43 -4.31 -21.28 -4.79
N LYS A 44 -4.43 -21.90 -3.62
CA LYS A 44 -5.28 -21.43 -2.52
C LYS A 44 -4.51 -20.44 -1.66
N ALA A 45 -5.23 -19.63 -0.90
CA ALA A 45 -4.65 -18.66 0.05
C ALA A 45 -3.82 -19.30 1.20
N SER A 46 -3.81 -20.64 1.29
CA SER A 46 -3.03 -21.44 2.24
C SER A 46 -1.74 -22.02 1.66
N ASP A 47 -1.53 -21.91 0.35
CA ASP A 47 -0.45 -22.63 -0.33
C ASP A 47 0.86 -21.84 -0.20
N PRO A 48 1.99 -22.45 0.22
CA PRO A 48 3.24 -21.74 0.43
C PRO A 48 3.80 -21.22 -0.90
N VAL A 49 4.32 -19.99 -0.88
CA VAL A 49 4.94 -19.34 -2.04
C VAL A 49 6.46 -19.51 -1.96
N ASP A 50 7.06 -20.15 -2.95
CA ASP A 50 8.51 -20.30 -3.05
C ASP A 50 9.19 -18.93 -3.21
N MET A 51 9.97 -18.53 -2.20
CA MET A 51 10.69 -17.25 -2.13
C MET A 51 12.04 -17.29 -2.84
N GLU A 52 12.07 -17.78 -4.09
CA GLU A 52 13.28 -17.94 -4.91
C GLU A 52 13.37 -16.84 -6.00
N PRO A 53 14.18 -15.77 -5.83
CA PRO A 53 14.07 -14.55 -6.65
C PRO A 53 14.40 -14.71 -8.13
N THR A 54 15.14 -15.76 -8.51
CA THR A 54 15.75 -15.90 -9.84
C THR A 54 14.76 -16.21 -10.97
N LYS A 55 13.52 -16.62 -10.67
CA LYS A 55 12.51 -17.02 -11.67
C LYS A 55 11.57 -15.90 -12.12
N TRP A 56 11.69 -14.69 -11.58
CA TRP A 56 10.78 -13.57 -11.90
C TRP A 56 11.33 -12.56 -12.92
N ALA A 57 12.58 -12.68 -13.34
CA ALA A 57 13.24 -11.74 -14.25
C ALA A 57 12.85 -11.87 -15.75
N GLY A 58 12.00 -12.84 -16.11
CA GLY A 58 11.74 -13.23 -17.50
C GLY A 58 10.53 -12.59 -18.20
N ALA A 59 9.84 -11.64 -17.58
CA ALA A 59 8.63 -11.02 -18.14
C ALA A 59 8.88 -9.53 -18.45
N GLU A 60 9.46 -9.27 -19.62
CA GLU A 60 9.63 -7.92 -20.19
C GLU A 60 8.26 -7.33 -20.53
N LEU A 61 7.75 -6.47 -19.64
CA LEU A 61 6.40 -5.90 -19.77
C LEU A 61 6.49 -4.52 -20.43
N GLU A 62 5.96 -4.41 -21.66
CA GLU A 62 5.99 -3.19 -22.47
C GLU A 62 5.56 -1.93 -21.68
N THR A 63 6.52 -1.07 -21.35
CA THR A 63 6.23 0.26 -20.83
C THR A 63 5.76 1.16 -21.97
N ARG A 64 4.47 1.03 -22.34
CA ARG A 64 3.78 2.12 -23.04
C ARG A 64 3.80 3.34 -22.14
N GLU A 65 4.66 4.29 -22.47
CA GLU A 65 4.83 5.54 -21.74
C GLU A 65 3.48 6.25 -21.61
N THR A 66 2.92 6.24 -20.41
CA THR A 66 1.83 7.16 -20.06
C THR A 66 2.48 8.52 -19.92
N GLY A 67 2.26 9.37 -20.93
CA GLY A 67 3.21 10.41 -21.32
C GLY A 67 3.71 11.28 -20.17
N ASP A 68 5.04 11.44 -20.13
CA ASP A 68 5.73 12.43 -19.31
C ASP A 68 5.31 13.83 -19.77
N THR A 69 4.23 14.35 -19.17
CA THR A 69 3.79 15.73 -19.35
C THR A 69 4.67 16.63 -18.49
N GLY A 70 5.94 16.81 -18.92
CA GLY A 70 7.02 17.51 -18.21
C GLY A 70 6.84 19.03 -18.02
N GLY A 71 5.62 19.48 -17.73
CA GLY A 71 5.36 20.73 -17.04
C GLY A 71 5.50 20.56 -15.51
N PRO A 72 5.32 21.64 -14.74
CA PRO A 72 5.43 21.57 -13.28
C PRO A 72 4.27 20.76 -12.68
N HIS A 73 4.59 19.67 -11.98
CA HIS A 73 3.60 18.93 -11.21
C HIS A 73 2.97 19.82 -10.12
N HIS A 74 1.67 19.64 -9.93
CA HIS A 74 0.83 20.36 -8.98
C HIS A 74 0.30 19.45 -7.86
N LEU A 75 0.69 18.18 -7.82
CA LEU A 75 0.30 17.23 -6.78
C LEU A 75 0.83 17.56 -5.37
N VAL A 76 1.90 18.35 -5.26
CA VAL A 76 2.54 18.72 -3.99
C VAL A 76 1.59 19.50 -3.08
N GLY A 77 1.35 18.99 -1.88
CA GLY A 77 0.58 19.62 -0.80
C GLY A 77 1.45 20.26 0.28
N ARG A 78 0.86 20.51 1.46
CA ARG A 78 1.58 21.05 2.63
C ARG A 78 2.39 19.96 3.35
N THR A 79 3.35 20.40 4.17
CA THR A 79 3.86 19.57 5.27
C THR A 79 2.93 19.71 6.48
N LEU A 80 2.59 18.60 7.12
CA LEU A 80 1.83 18.55 8.37
C LEU A 80 2.73 18.03 9.50
N GLU A 81 3.02 18.90 10.46
CA GLU A 81 3.73 18.53 11.68
C GLU A 81 2.76 17.90 12.70
N VAL A 82 3.01 16.64 13.08
CA VAL A 82 2.14 15.88 14.00
C VAL A 82 2.92 15.34 15.20
N SER A 83 2.35 15.47 16.40
CA SER A 83 2.86 14.85 17.64
C SER A 83 2.00 13.65 18.08
N SER A 84 0.78 13.56 17.57
CA SER A 84 -0.18 12.49 17.86
C SER A 84 -1.11 12.25 16.66
N LEU A 85 -1.85 11.13 16.68
CA LEU A 85 -2.93 10.86 15.71
C LEU A 85 -4.02 11.97 15.72
N HIS A 86 -4.21 12.70 16.82
CA HIS A 86 -5.18 13.80 16.89
C HIS A 86 -4.74 15.06 16.13
N ASP A 87 -3.46 15.17 15.77
CA ASP A 87 -2.93 16.25 14.93
C ASP A 87 -3.08 15.94 13.44
N LEU A 88 -3.30 14.67 13.08
CA LEU A 88 -3.44 14.20 11.70
C LEU A 88 -4.82 14.60 11.14
N LYS A 89 -4.93 15.87 10.77
CA LYS A 89 -6.13 16.50 10.20
C LYS A 89 -5.87 16.92 8.76
N LEU A 90 -6.39 16.12 7.83
CA LEU A 90 -6.39 16.41 6.40
C LEU A 90 -7.59 17.27 6.01
N ASP A 91 -7.38 18.21 5.10
CA ASP A 91 -8.44 19.00 4.45
C ASP A 91 -9.08 18.23 3.29
N ASP A 92 -10.09 18.80 2.64
CA ASP A 92 -10.71 18.13 1.48
C ASP A 92 -9.71 18.03 0.32
N ARG A 93 -9.68 16.87 -0.34
CA ARG A 93 -8.70 16.47 -1.37
C ARG A 93 -7.25 16.38 -0.90
N GLU A 94 -6.98 16.38 0.40
CA GLU A 94 -5.66 16.00 0.89
C GLU A 94 -5.53 14.48 1.10
N VAL A 95 -4.38 13.93 0.74
CA VAL A 95 -4.04 12.51 0.94
C VAL A 95 -2.64 12.35 1.50
N ILE A 96 -2.45 11.32 2.32
CA ILE A 96 -1.11 10.85 2.71
C ILE A 96 -0.86 9.53 1.97
N LEU A 97 0.27 9.43 1.27
CA LEU A 97 0.73 8.17 0.68
C LEU A 97 1.50 7.40 1.75
N SER A 98 1.08 6.16 2.05
CA SER A 98 1.83 5.28 2.96
C SER A 98 2.17 3.93 2.32
N PHE A 99 3.38 3.43 2.60
CA PHE A 99 3.94 2.19 2.08
C PHE A 99 4.44 1.31 3.23
N ASP A 100 3.93 0.09 3.32
CA ASP A 100 4.23 -0.84 4.42
C ASP A 100 5.11 -2.02 3.93
N ASP A 101 5.62 -2.79 4.90
CA ASP A 101 6.48 -3.98 4.82
C ASP A 101 7.94 -3.79 4.37
N GLY A 102 8.26 -2.75 3.60
CA GLY A 102 9.61 -2.57 3.04
C GLY A 102 10.72 -2.17 4.02
N PRO A 103 11.90 -1.82 3.48
CA PRO A 103 12.23 -1.69 2.05
C PRO A 103 12.36 -3.03 1.30
N ALA A 104 12.11 -3.00 -0.01
CA ALA A 104 12.29 -4.12 -0.95
C ALA A 104 13.10 -3.71 -2.19
N PRO A 105 14.32 -4.27 -2.38
CA PRO A 105 15.21 -3.91 -3.48
C PRO A 105 14.58 -4.04 -4.87
N GLY A 106 14.81 -3.02 -5.70
CA GLY A 106 14.27 -2.90 -7.06
C GLY A 106 12.81 -2.46 -7.13
N LYS A 107 12.11 -2.31 -5.99
CA LYS A 107 10.71 -1.87 -5.92
C LYS A 107 10.59 -0.54 -5.18
N THR A 108 11.16 -0.44 -3.98
CA THR A 108 11.20 0.80 -3.19
C THR A 108 11.90 1.91 -3.97
N GLU A 109 13.02 1.61 -4.64
CA GLU A 109 13.76 2.60 -5.44
C GLU A 109 12.96 3.09 -6.66
N ARG A 110 12.10 2.24 -7.23
CA ARG A 110 11.18 2.63 -8.32
C ARG A 110 10.02 3.47 -7.81
N ILE A 111 9.55 3.21 -6.59
CA ILE A 111 8.54 4.01 -5.89
C ILE A 111 9.13 5.39 -5.56
N LEU A 112 10.30 5.47 -4.93
CA LEU A 112 11.02 6.73 -4.66
C LEU A 112 11.25 7.54 -5.94
N SER A 113 11.80 6.91 -7.00
CA SER A 113 11.99 7.57 -8.30
C SER A 113 10.68 8.02 -8.95
N THR A 114 9.52 7.47 -8.56
CA THR A 114 8.21 7.95 -9.01
C THR A 114 7.72 9.11 -8.16
N LEU A 115 7.88 9.04 -6.83
CA LEU A 115 7.55 10.14 -5.90
C LEU A 115 8.35 11.41 -6.23
N ASP A 116 9.67 11.27 -6.46
CA ASP A 116 10.57 12.36 -6.86
C ASP A 116 10.15 13.03 -8.17
N LYS A 117 9.72 12.26 -9.19
CA LYS A 117 9.24 12.82 -10.46
C LYS A 117 8.02 13.72 -10.28
N PHE A 118 7.08 13.32 -9.43
CA PHE A 118 5.89 14.12 -9.08
C PHE A 118 6.18 15.20 -8.02
N GLY A 119 7.41 15.30 -7.51
CA GLY A 119 7.82 16.25 -6.47
C GLY A 119 7.22 15.98 -5.09
N VAL A 120 6.66 14.79 -4.85
CA VAL A 120 5.92 14.44 -3.63
C VAL A 120 6.73 13.55 -2.69
N LYS A 121 6.30 13.47 -1.43
CA LYS A 121 6.90 12.63 -0.39
C LYS A 121 5.81 11.77 0.27
N ALA A 122 6.20 10.61 0.79
CA ALA A 122 5.34 9.59 1.37
C ALA A 122 5.78 9.21 2.80
N THR A 123 5.09 8.23 3.40
CA THR A 123 5.40 7.67 4.72
C THR A 123 5.65 6.16 4.59
N PHE A 124 6.84 5.69 4.96
CA PHE A 124 7.24 4.28 4.86
C PHE A 124 7.24 3.63 6.25
N MET A 125 6.39 2.62 6.46
CA MET A 125 6.30 1.88 7.71
C MET A 125 7.16 0.62 7.58
N MET A 126 8.42 0.73 7.99
CA MET A 126 9.43 -0.31 7.72
C MET A 126 9.37 -1.45 8.73
N VAL A 127 9.44 -2.68 8.24
CA VAL A 127 9.66 -3.87 9.06
C VAL A 127 11.14 -3.95 9.44
N GLY A 128 11.44 -4.12 10.73
CA GLY A 128 12.81 -4.05 11.25
C GLY A 128 13.78 -5.05 10.61
N GLU A 129 13.32 -6.29 10.36
CA GLU A 129 14.09 -7.34 9.68
C GLU A 129 14.43 -6.93 8.23
N MET A 130 13.53 -6.21 7.54
CA MET A 130 13.74 -5.70 6.16
C MET A 130 14.65 -4.48 6.12
N ALA A 131 14.56 -3.58 7.11
CA ALA A 131 15.47 -2.44 7.25
C ALA A 131 16.91 -2.89 7.55
N GLU A 132 17.12 -3.89 8.41
CA GLU A 132 18.45 -4.48 8.64
C GLU A 132 18.99 -5.25 7.43
N ALA A 133 18.11 -5.89 6.62
CA ALA A 133 18.51 -6.57 5.39
C ALA A 133 18.87 -5.62 4.24
N HIS A 134 18.21 -4.46 4.12
CA HIS A 134 18.39 -3.52 3.01
C HIS A 134 18.68 -2.08 3.48
N PRO A 135 19.74 -1.87 4.27
CA PRO A 135 19.98 -0.63 5.00
C PRO A 135 20.39 0.55 4.10
N ALA A 136 20.85 0.27 2.86
CA ALA A 136 21.11 1.32 1.87
C ALA A 136 19.80 1.94 1.35
N THR A 137 18.80 1.11 1.06
CA THR A 137 17.48 1.55 0.60
C THR A 137 16.73 2.31 1.71
N ALA A 138 16.77 1.80 2.95
CA ALA A 138 16.20 2.50 4.12
C ALA A 138 16.80 3.90 4.31
N ARG A 139 18.13 4.05 4.18
CA ARG A 139 18.79 5.36 4.23
C ARG A 139 18.47 6.25 3.03
N LYS A 140 18.25 5.69 1.83
CA LYS A 140 17.80 6.48 0.67
C LYS A 140 16.42 7.09 0.92
N VAL A 141 15.45 6.32 1.45
CA VAL A 141 14.12 6.85 1.83
C VAL A 141 14.26 8.09 2.73
N LEU A 142 15.10 8.03 3.77
CA LEU A 142 15.33 9.19 4.65
C LEU A 142 16.03 10.35 3.94
N ALA A 143 17.05 10.06 3.12
CA ALA A 143 17.83 11.06 2.41
C ALA A 143 17.03 11.79 1.31
N ASP A 144 16.05 11.11 0.71
CA ASP A 144 15.11 11.69 -0.26
C ASP A 144 14.07 12.61 0.44
N GLY A 145 13.99 12.59 1.77
CA GLY A 145 13.11 13.43 2.58
C GLY A 145 11.73 12.84 2.88
N ASP A 146 11.53 11.55 2.62
CA ASP A 146 10.32 10.81 2.95
C ASP A 146 10.25 10.50 4.46
N THR A 147 9.03 10.32 4.99
CA THR A 147 8.83 9.98 6.42
C THR A 147 9.07 8.50 6.64
N ILE A 148 9.71 8.13 7.75
CA ILE A 148 9.90 6.72 8.15
C ILE A 148 9.25 6.47 9.52
N GLY A 149 8.52 5.36 9.61
CA GLY A 149 8.04 4.76 10.84
C GLY A 149 8.40 3.27 10.94
N SER A 150 8.01 2.62 12.03
CA SER A 150 8.20 1.17 12.22
C SER A 150 6.90 0.38 12.06
N HIS A 151 7.04 -0.85 11.57
CA HIS A 151 5.97 -1.83 11.40
C HIS A 151 6.30 -3.15 12.14
N THR A 152 6.86 -3.04 13.36
CA THR A 152 7.45 -4.12 14.19
C THR A 152 8.73 -4.72 13.60
N PHE A 153 9.35 -5.70 14.28
CA PHE A 153 10.55 -6.36 13.78
C PHE A 153 10.25 -7.45 12.74
N ARG A 154 9.26 -8.34 12.97
CA ARG A 154 8.96 -9.50 12.09
C ARG A 154 7.56 -9.53 11.47
N HIS A 155 6.81 -8.42 11.53
CA HIS A 155 5.42 -8.34 11.06
C HIS A 155 4.46 -9.45 11.60
N PRO A 156 4.45 -9.77 12.92
CA PRO A 156 3.49 -10.70 13.48
C PRO A 156 2.12 -10.04 13.72
N ASP A 157 1.06 -10.85 13.70
CA ASP A 157 -0.26 -10.46 14.18
C ASP A 157 -0.23 -10.28 15.71
N LEU A 158 -0.25 -9.03 16.17
CA LEU A 158 0.01 -8.66 17.56
C LEU A 158 -1.15 -9.01 18.51
N ASP A 159 -2.38 -9.13 18.02
CA ASP A 159 -3.54 -9.54 18.83
C ASP A 159 -3.53 -11.04 19.17
N LYS A 160 -2.75 -11.83 18.42
CA LYS A 160 -2.49 -13.26 18.72
C LYS A 160 -1.32 -13.48 19.67
N MET A 161 -0.71 -12.41 20.21
CA MET A 161 0.45 -12.46 21.09
C MET A 161 0.11 -12.04 22.53
N SER A 162 0.97 -12.41 23.49
CA SER A 162 0.90 -11.78 24.81
C SER A 162 1.37 -10.33 24.72
N PHE A 163 0.81 -9.45 25.56
CA PHE A 163 1.13 -8.01 25.52
C PHE A 163 2.64 -7.72 25.60
N ASP A 164 3.39 -8.44 26.45
CA ASP A 164 4.82 -8.21 26.62
C ASP A 164 5.61 -8.65 25.38
N MET A 165 5.20 -9.73 24.72
CA MET A 165 5.80 -10.18 23.45
C MET A 165 5.46 -9.24 22.28
N ALA A 166 4.23 -8.71 22.23
CA ALA A 166 3.83 -7.70 21.26
C ALA A 166 4.65 -6.40 21.46
N MET A 167 4.76 -5.90 22.69
CA MET A 167 5.57 -4.71 22.99
C MET A 167 7.08 -4.93 22.74
N ALA A 168 7.58 -6.16 22.86
CA ALA A 168 8.95 -6.51 22.48
C ALA A 168 9.17 -6.45 20.96
N GLU A 169 8.27 -7.00 20.15
CA GLU A 169 8.34 -6.93 18.68
C GLU A 169 8.17 -5.51 18.14
N ILE A 170 7.30 -4.71 18.77
CA ILE A 170 7.16 -3.26 18.54
C ILE A 170 8.49 -2.54 18.81
N THR A 171 9.02 -2.64 20.04
CA THR A 171 10.27 -1.96 20.46
C THR A 171 11.46 -2.39 19.61
N ARG A 172 11.55 -3.68 19.27
CA ARG A 172 12.63 -4.23 18.44
C ARG A 172 12.56 -3.69 17.01
N GLY A 173 11.35 -3.51 16.46
CA GLY A 173 11.13 -2.87 15.17
C GLY A 173 11.63 -1.43 15.15
N GLU A 174 11.20 -0.62 16.13
CA GLU A 174 11.63 0.77 16.29
C GLU A 174 13.16 0.89 16.33
N HIS A 175 13.81 0.14 17.23
CA HIS A 175 15.25 0.17 17.42
C HIS A 175 16.03 -0.30 16.16
N ALA A 176 15.52 -1.31 15.44
CA ALA A 176 16.15 -1.82 14.23
C ALA A 176 16.14 -0.78 13.09
N VAL A 177 14.98 -0.16 12.84
CA VAL A 177 14.85 0.88 11.81
C VAL A 177 15.67 2.11 12.19
N ALA A 178 15.54 2.61 13.44
CA ALA A 178 16.27 3.79 13.91
C ALA A 178 17.80 3.64 13.80
N LYS A 179 18.34 2.50 14.22
CA LYS A 179 19.76 2.12 14.10
C LYS A 179 20.26 2.11 12.66
N VAL A 180 19.41 1.71 11.70
CA VAL A 180 19.75 1.64 10.27
C VAL A 180 19.80 3.02 9.63
N ILE A 181 18.85 3.89 9.99
CA ILE A 181 18.70 5.23 9.38
C ILE A 181 19.51 6.33 10.11
N GLY A 182 19.90 6.10 11.36
CA GLY A 182 20.74 7.02 12.16
C GLY A 182 19.96 8.09 12.95
N THR A 183 18.65 7.92 13.10
CA THR A 183 17.74 8.80 13.86
C THR A 183 16.56 7.98 14.39
N ASP A 184 15.94 8.43 15.47
CA ASP A 184 14.74 7.79 16.02
C ASP A 184 13.56 7.81 15.03
N VAL A 185 12.68 6.81 15.13
CA VAL A 185 11.41 6.74 14.40
C VAL A 185 10.26 7.09 15.33
N SER A 186 9.40 8.01 14.89
CA SER A 186 8.30 8.56 15.71
C SER A 186 6.90 8.21 15.20
N PHE A 187 6.84 7.33 14.19
CA PHE A 187 5.60 6.81 13.60
C PHE A 187 5.56 5.29 13.75
N PHE A 188 4.39 4.74 14.06
CA PHE A 188 4.19 3.29 14.18
C PHE A 188 2.88 2.85 13.54
N ARG A 189 2.85 1.65 12.92
CA ARG A 189 1.61 1.02 12.42
C ARG A 189 1.55 -0.43 12.88
N PHE A 190 0.36 -0.87 13.29
CA PHE A 190 0.12 -2.26 13.67
C PHE A 190 0.05 -3.17 12.44
N PRO A 191 0.86 -4.26 12.35
CA PRO A 191 0.74 -5.28 11.31
C PRO A 191 -0.70 -5.74 11.10
N TYR A 192 -1.14 -5.82 9.84
CA TYR A 192 -2.52 -6.14 9.46
C TYR A 192 -3.63 -5.23 10.04
N LEU A 193 -3.26 -4.11 10.70
CA LEU A 193 -4.12 -3.32 11.59
C LEU A 193 -4.71 -4.15 12.77
N ALA A 194 -4.01 -5.22 13.18
CA ALA A 194 -4.32 -6.01 14.36
C ALA A 194 -3.84 -5.27 15.61
N ASP A 195 -4.78 -4.61 16.30
CA ASP A 195 -4.51 -3.92 17.56
C ASP A 195 -5.61 -4.10 18.61
N SER A 196 -5.19 -3.89 19.85
CA SER A 196 -6.08 -3.75 20.99
C SER A 196 -5.88 -2.40 21.67
N LYS A 197 -6.94 -1.91 22.33
CA LYS A 197 -6.90 -0.67 23.13
C LYS A 197 -5.70 -0.62 24.09
N ARG A 198 -5.32 -1.76 24.69
CA ARG A 198 -4.15 -1.85 25.59
C ARG A 198 -2.84 -1.59 24.84
N LEU A 199 -2.66 -2.16 23.65
CA LEU A 199 -1.49 -1.92 22.81
C LEU A 199 -1.45 -0.49 22.26
N ARG A 200 -2.56 0.03 21.73
CA ARG A 200 -2.64 1.44 21.27
C ARG A 200 -2.27 2.43 22.39
N THR A 201 -2.78 2.22 23.61
CA THR A 201 -2.39 3.06 24.76
C THR A 201 -0.90 2.94 25.07
N ALA A 202 -0.32 1.73 25.08
CA ALA A 202 1.09 1.52 25.37
C ALA A 202 2.04 2.10 24.30
N VAL A 203 1.64 2.11 23.03
CA VAL A 203 2.37 2.75 21.93
C VAL A 203 2.25 4.28 22.03
N ALA A 204 1.04 4.82 22.23
CA ALA A 204 0.83 6.26 22.37
C ALA A 204 1.54 6.86 23.60
N MET A 205 1.75 6.08 24.66
CA MET A 205 2.56 6.47 25.84
C MET A 205 4.08 6.52 25.59
N ARG A 206 4.55 6.23 24.37
CA ARG A 206 5.96 6.31 23.95
C ARG A 206 6.20 7.45 22.94
N ASP A 207 5.29 8.43 22.91
CA ASP A 207 5.28 9.55 21.96
C ASP A 207 5.28 9.15 20.46
N LEU A 208 4.83 7.92 20.16
CA LEU A 208 4.69 7.37 18.81
C LEU A 208 3.34 7.73 18.19
N VAL A 209 3.38 8.32 16.99
CA VAL A 209 2.20 8.59 16.17
C VAL A 209 1.72 7.30 15.51
N ILE A 210 0.58 6.78 15.99
CA ILE A 210 -0.07 5.60 15.39
C ILE A 210 -0.65 6.00 14.03
N MET A 211 -0.17 5.36 12.98
CA MET A 211 -0.59 5.55 11.58
C MET A 211 -1.70 4.57 11.22
N ASP A 212 -2.96 4.98 11.37
CA ASP A 212 -4.11 4.24 10.87
C ASP A 212 -4.23 4.31 9.33
N VAL A 213 -5.33 3.81 8.77
CA VAL A 213 -5.60 3.72 7.33
C VAL A 213 -7.03 4.15 7.02
N ASP A 214 -7.19 5.02 6.03
CA ASP A 214 -8.48 5.29 5.41
C ASP A 214 -8.70 4.39 4.19
N ILE A 215 -7.92 4.63 3.14
CA ILE A 215 -8.08 3.99 1.84
C ILE A 215 -7.08 2.84 1.75
N ASP A 216 -7.57 1.62 1.92
CA ASP A 216 -6.78 0.42 1.65
C ASP A 216 -6.82 0.11 0.14
N SER A 217 -5.68 0.19 -0.53
CA SER A 217 -5.57 -0.11 -1.97
C SER A 217 -5.82 -1.59 -2.28
N LYS A 218 -5.67 -2.50 -1.30
CA LYS A 218 -5.68 -3.97 -1.43
C LYS A 218 -4.72 -4.48 -2.51
N ASP A 219 -3.59 -3.82 -2.67
CA ASP A 219 -2.53 -4.17 -3.64
C ASP A 219 -1.85 -5.53 -3.35
N TYR A 220 -2.01 -6.05 -2.15
CA TYR A 220 -1.62 -7.41 -1.77
C TYR A 220 -2.46 -8.52 -2.42
N PHE A 221 -3.71 -8.25 -2.83
CA PHE A 221 -4.49 -9.21 -3.62
C PHE A 221 -3.99 -9.31 -5.07
N ASN A 222 -4.23 -10.46 -5.71
CA ASN A 222 -3.89 -10.64 -7.11
C ASN A 222 -4.83 -9.87 -8.06
N SER A 223 -4.61 -8.56 -8.17
CA SER A 223 -5.29 -7.62 -9.06
C SER A 223 -4.31 -7.05 -10.09
N SER A 224 -4.80 -6.60 -11.26
CA SER A 224 -3.99 -5.81 -12.18
C SER A 224 -3.66 -4.42 -11.57
N PRO A 225 -2.54 -3.78 -11.94
CA PRO A 225 -2.21 -2.41 -11.52
C PRO A 225 -3.38 -1.43 -11.71
N SER A 226 -4.05 -1.47 -12.86
CA SER A 226 -5.21 -0.63 -13.17
C SER A 226 -6.44 -0.88 -12.27
N ALA A 227 -6.67 -2.12 -11.85
CA ALA A 227 -7.74 -2.43 -10.89
C ALA A 227 -7.42 -1.90 -9.48
N VAL A 228 -6.15 -1.91 -9.08
CA VAL A 228 -5.71 -1.31 -7.80
C VAL A 228 -5.93 0.22 -7.82
N VAL A 229 -5.52 0.93 -8.88
CA VAL A 229 -5.79 2.38 -9.02
C VAL A 229 -7.30 2.66 -8.94
N THR A 230 -8.10 1.92 -9.70
CA THR A 230 -9.56 2.12 -9.76
C THR A 230 -10.20 1.93 -8.39
N ARG A 231 -9.84 0.86 -7.67
CA ARG A 231 -10.33 0.58 -6.31
C ARG A 231 -9.86 1.61 -5.27
N THR A 232 -8.65 2.14 -5.43
CA THR A 232 -8.09 3.18 -4.54
C THR A 232 -8.84 4.50 -4.74
N MET A 233 -8.97 4.96 -6.00
CA MET A 233 -9.71 6.18 -6.32
C MET A 233 -11.19 6.09 -5.95
N ASN A 234 -11.86 4.97 -6.23
CA ASN A 234 -13.28 4.81 -5.88
C ASN A 234 -13.55 4.91 -4.36
N GLN A 235 -12.61 4.47 -3.51
CA GLN A 235 -12.70 4.64 -2.05
C GLN A 235 -12.36 6.06 -1.62
N LEU A 236 -11.38 6.69 -2.26
CA LEU A 236 -11.00 8.08 -1.99
C LEU A 236 -12.13 9.07 -2.37
N HIS A 237 -12.84 8.81 -3.48
CA HIS A 237 -14.04 9.57 -3.89
C HIS A 237 -15.16 9.52 -2.85
N GLN A 238 -15.28 8.42 -2.09
CA GLN A 238 -16.29 8.28 -1.03
C GLN A 238 -15.91 9.01 0.27
N ARG A 239 -14.62 9.32 0.49
CA ARG A 239 -14.12 10.03 1.68
C ARG A 239 -13.73 11.49 1.45
N GLY A 240 -13.43 11.88 0.22
CA GLY A 240 -12.87 13.19 -0.14
C GLY A 240 -11.39 13.38 0.23
N ARG A 241 -10.88 12.66 1.23
CA ARG A 241 -9.51 12.74 1.77
C ARG A 241 -9.06 11.42 2.40
N GLY A 242 -7.81 11.30 2.82
CA GLY A 242 -7.39 10.25 3.78
C GLY A 242 -5.97 9.69 3.62
N ILE A 243 -5.60 8.80 4.55
CA ILE A 243 -4.36 8.00 4.47
C ILE A 243 -4.55 6.82 3.51
N ILE A 244 -3.73 6.72 2.48
CA ILE A 244 -3.73 5.61 1.50
C ILE A 244 -2.70 4.55 1.92
N LEU A 245 -3.15 3.31 2.14
CA LEU A 245 -2.29 2.14 2.37
C LEU A 245 -1.93 1.45 1.04
N MET A 246 -0.63 1.23 0.87
CA MET A 246 0.01 0.44 -0.17
C MET A 246 1.21 -0.30 0.45
N HIS A 247 1.84 -1.22 -0.28
CA HIS A 247 3.02 -1.97 0.18
C HIS A 247 4.12 -1.90 -0.88
N ASP A 248 5.30 -1.38 -0.54
CA ASP A 248 6.41 -1.23 -1.50
C ASP A 248 7.11 -2.56 -1.84
N ILE A 249 6.87 -3.60 -1.03
CA ILE A 249 7.21 -5.00 -1.36
C ILE A 249 6.51 -5.54 -2.62
N HIS A 250 5.51 -4.85 -3.18
CA HIS A 250 4.72 -5.32 -4.31
C HIS A 250 5.06 -4.63 -5.65
N GLN A 251 5.47 -5.43 -6.64
CA GLN A 251 5.75 -4.92 -7.99
C GLN A 251 4.51 -4.28 -8.65
N ARG A 252 3.29 -4.76 -8.37
CA ARG A 252 2.07 -4.14 -8.92
C ARG A 252 1.88 -2.70 -8.43
N THR A 253 2.36 -2.40 -7.23
CA THR A 253 2.32 -1.09 -6.57
C THR A 253 3.30 -0.13 -7.23
N ALA A 254 4.55 -0.54 -7.40
CA ALA A 254 5.54 0.21 -8.18
C ALA A 254 5.10 0.44 -9.64
N THR A 255 4.34 -0.48 -10.24
CA THR A 255 3.77 -0.33 -11.60
C THR A 255 2.54 0.58 -11.64
N MET A 256 1.68 0.59 -10.61
CA MET A 256 0.47 1.43 -10.60
C MET A 256 0.71 2.88 -10.18
N LEU A 257 1.75 3.14 -9.39
CA LEU A 257 1.94 4.43 -8.72
C LEU A 257 1.94 5.64 -9.67
N PRO A 258 2.61 5.66 -10.84
CA PRO A 258 2.55 6.81 -11.75
C PRO A 258 1.11 7.13 -12.18
N THR A 259 0.32 6.10 -12.53
CA THR A 259 -1.09 6.26 -12.92
C THR A 259 -1.95 6.76 -11.75
N LEU A 260 -1.67 6.35 -10.52
CA LEU A 260 -2.35 6.86 -9.32
C LEU A 260 -2.02 8.34 -9.10
N LEU A 261 -0.74 8.73 -9.16
CA LEU A 261 -0.31 10.12 -8.94
C LEU A 261 -0.87 11.07 -10.02
N THR A 262 -0.78 10.73 -11.31
CA THR A 262 -1.43 11.49 -12.39
C THR A 262 -2.95 11.61 -12.17
N ARG A 263 -3.60 10.56 -11.66
CA ARG A 263 -5.06 10.58 -11.43
C ARG A 263 -5.46 11.47 -10.26
N LEU A 264 -4.70 11.44 -9.18
CA LEU A 264 -4.84 12.35 -8.03
C LEU A 264 -4.66 13.82 -8.47
N GLU A 265 -3.56 14.10 -9.18
CA GLU A 265 -3.20 15.43 -9.66
C GLU A 265 -4.28 16.03 -10.57
N ARG A 266 -4.73 15.26 -11.56
CA ARG A 266 -5.78 15.66 -12.50
C ARG A 266 -7.15 15.87 -11.84
N GLU A 267 -7.35 15.34 -10.63
CA GLU A 267 -8.57 15.57 -9.83
C GLU A 267 -8.36 16.58 -8.69
N GLY A 268 -7.22 17.29 -8.68
CA GLY A 268 -6.93 18.37 -7.74
C GLY A 268 -6.63 17.89 -6.32
N TYR A 269 -6.23 16.63 -6.15
CA TYR A 269 -5.73 16.13 -4.87
C TYR A 269 -4.34 16.67 -4.57
N LYS A 270 -4.01 16.69 -3.27
CA LYS A 270 -2.75 17.18 -2.71
C LYS A 270 -2.11 16.12 -1.82
N VAL A 271 -0.87 15.75 -2.10
CA VAL A 271 -0.11 14.84 -1.24
C VAL A 271 0.49 15.63 -0.08
N VAL A 272 0.02 15.34 1.13
CA VAL A 272 0.52 15.90 2.38
C VAL A 272 1.73 15.11 2.85
N THR A 273 2.83 15.82 3.09
CA THR A 273 4.03 15.23 3.70
C THR A 273 3.89 15.30 5.21
N LEU A 274 4.06 14.18 5.92
CA LEU A 274 4.14 14.22 7.38
C LEU A 274 5.53 14.67 7.83
N LYS A 275 5.61 15.27 9.02
CA LYS A 275 6.83 15.32 9.84
C LYS A 275 6.45 15.13 11.29
N TYR A 276 7.31 14.44 12.05
CA TYR A 276 7.10 14.36 13.49
C TYR A 276 7.40 15.71 14.14
N LYS A 277 6.45 16.18 14.93
CA LYS A 277 6.61 17.36 15.77
C LYS A 277 7.17 16.92 17.12
N GLY A 278 8.49 16.95 17.24
CA GLY A 278 9.20 16.63 18.47
C GLY A 278 8.56 17.29 19.68
N THR A 279 8.16 16.49 20.66
CA THR A 279 7.69 16.98 21.96
C THR A 279 8.84 17.74 22.61
N SER A 280 8.75 19.07 22.62
CA SER A 280 9.71 19.89 23.36
C SER A 280 9.53 19.60 24.84
N ALA A 281 10.34 18.68 25.37
CA ALA A 281 10.26 18.27 26.76
C ALA A 281 10.24 19.51 27.67
N PRO A 282 9.23 19.67 28.55
CA PRO A 282 9.16 20.84 29.41
C PRO A 282 10.45 20.90 30.24
N ALA A 283 11.09 22.06 30.28
CA ALA A 283 12.39 22.28 30.91
C ALA A 283 12.27 22.23 32.44
N THR A 284 11.99 21.04 32.96
CA THR A 284 11.47 20.80 34.31
C THR A 284 12.08 19.53 34.89
N ASN A 285 13.38 19.32 34.64
CA ASN A 285 14.19 18.28 35.28
C ASN A 285 14.51 18.65 36.75
N LEU A 286 13.46 19.02 37.50
CA LEU A 286 13.51 19.61 38.84
C LEU A 286 13.77 18.57 39.94
N ILE A 287 13.52 17.29 39.64
CA ILE A 287 13.83 16.17 40.54
C ILE A 287 15.35 15.98 40.68
N ALA A 288 16.15 16.32 39.65
CA ALA A 288 17.60 16.21 39.68
C ALA A 288 18.32 17.22 40.61
N GLN A 289 17.65 18.29 41.05
CA GLN A 289 18.27 19.32 41.91
C GLN A 289 17.96 19.17 43.41
N ALA A 290 17.00 18.32 43.79
CA ALA A 290 16.63 18.12 45.21
C ALA A 290 17.73 17.40 46.01
N SER A 291 18.40 16.41 45.41
CA SER A 291 19.38 15.55 46.10
C SER A 291 20.73 16.21 46.39
N ALA A 292 21.01 17.39 45.82
CA ALA A 292 22.31 18.05 45.91
C ALA A 292 22.49 18.99 47.12
N ARG A 293 21.48 19.09 48.02
CA ARG A 293 21.45 20.11 49.09
C ARG A 293 21.31 19.57 50.51
N VAL A 294 21.55 18.27 50.73
CA VAL A 294 21.48 17.61 52.06
C VAL A 294 22.78 16.86 52.41
N VAL A 295 23.93 17.40 51.98
CA VAL A 295 25.27 17.00 52.49
C VAL A 295 26.20 18.23 52.56
N ARG A 296 26.05 19.04 53.59
CA ARG A 296 27.06 19.96 54.15
C ARG A 296 26.76 20.23 55.62
#